data_AF-A0A8J3G6N5-F1
#
_entry.id   AF-A0A8J3G6N5-F1
#
_cell.length_a   1.000
_cell.length_b   1.000
_cell.length_c   1.000
_cell.angle_alpha   90.00
_cell.angle_beta   90.00
_cell.angle_gamma   90.00
#
_symmetry.space_group_name_H-M   'P 1'
#
loop_
_entity.id
_entity.type
_entity.pdbx_description
1 polymer ?
#
loop_
_entity_poly.entity_id
_entity_poly.type
_entity_poly.pdbx_seq_one_letter_code
_entity_poly.pdbx_strand_id
1 'polypeptide(L)'
;MKHINILVNKAWLVLVGLLIFSSCNDDQSESPVLDMPEMGQAPDVSFVGLTNDNRIATFNARSLNNPMDVRMISNLPDGEQIISIDFRPATGQLYALGSSSRLYHINELNGRATALGSGPFEPRLNGANASIDFNPTVDRIRLVTESGQNLRLHPELGTVVATDGQISGGNNPRIGAIGYTNSVAGATSTLLFDIDFQNDRLFVQDPPNDGGLRDIGPLGIDFQGVGNFDISPSNEFSLAVTFVDNESKLYTINLENGNATWVGTFNLPIIGLSFKTDPVVFATLTDNSLARINPSTGAMSTVAIGNLNTGETVTGIDFRPRNGALYGVTNQNRLITINTANGQVAQVGSALSPMIDGAAVGFDFNPLVDRIRLVTNTGQNLRLHPDLGTVVATDGMLNPNDPNVTGAAYTNNFDGTTSTLLYVVDSESNMLMVQDPPNDGVLVARGPLGIMIGDSNGFDIGGFTDNAYGIFTVGTTTGLYSINLSTGQATLVRQLSSAVTGMAVGLGF
;
A
#
# COMPACT_ATOMS: atom_id res chain seq x y z
N MET A 1 43.93 68.48 -74.70
CA MET A 1 44.18 69.73 -73.95
C MET A 1 44.66 69.37 -72.55
N LYS A 2 45.85 69.86 -72.16
CA LYS A 2 46.38 70.22 -70.80
C LYS A 2 46.08 69.27 -69.62
N HIS A 3 46.93 68.95 -68.65
CA HIS A 3 48.33 69.19 -68.21
C HIS A 3 48.55 68.12 -67.09
N ILE A 4 49.64 67.35 -67.06
CA ILE A 4 50.86 67.52 -66.23
C ILE A 4 50.70 67.29 -64.69
N ASN A 5 51.69 66.54 -64.14
CA ASN A 5 52.20 66.39 -62.74
C ASN A 5 51.61 65.27 -61.85
N ILE A 6 52.34 64.52 -60.97
CA ILE A 6 53.76 64.39 -60.55
C ILE A 6 53.88 63.15 -59.60
N LEU A 7 55.03 62.46 -59.61
CA LEU A 7 55.73 61.58 -58.62
C LEU A 7 54.95 60.63 -57.65
N VAL A 8 55.13 59.29 -57.73
CA VAL A 8 56.13 58.39 -57.03
C VAL A 8 55.86 58.26 -55.51
N ASN A 9 55.52 57.08 -54.94
CA ASN A 9 56.48 56.04 -54.55
C ASN A 9 55.84 54.67 -54.15
N LYS A 10 56.37 53.60 -54.77
CA LYS A 10 56.63 52.21 -54.29
C LYS A 10 55.53 51.38 -53.60
N ALA A 11 55.07 50.34 -54.30
CA ALA A 11 54.65 49.06 -53.73
C ALA A 11 55.26 47.91 -54.55
N TRP A 12 55.93 46.98 -53.86
CA TRP A 12 56.55 45.78 -54.45
C TRP A 12 55.53 44.64 -54.56
N LEU A 13 55.52 43.97 -55.73
CA LEU A 13 54.88 42.66 -55.95
C LEU A 13 55.62 41.57 -55.18
N VAL A 14 54.89 40.62 -54.59
CA VAL A 14 55.24 39.18 -54.65
C VAL A 14 53.96 38.32 -54.66
N LEU A 15 53.93 37.40 -55.62
CA LEU A 15 52.94 36.38 -55.95
C LEU A 15 53.01 35.21 -54.94
N VAL A 16 51.87 34.67 -54.48
CA VAL A 16 51.83 33.41 -53.70
C VAL A 16 50.91 32.41 -54.37
N GLY A 17 51.46 31.24 -54.70
CA GLY A 17 50.77 30.04 -55.14
C GLY A 17 51.32 28.80 -54.41
N LEU A 18 50.42 28.16 -53.66
CA LEU A 18 50.19 26.72 -53.46
C LEU A 18 51.34 25.68 -53.26
N LEU A 19 51.25 24.96 -52.12
CA LEU A 19 51.17 23.48 -51.91
C LEU A 19 52.21 22.79 -50.95
N ILE A 20 51.64 22.25 -49.86
CA ILE A 20 51.79 20.93 -49.14
C ILE A 20 53.16 20.48 -48.56
N PHE A 21 53.23 20.20 -47.23
CA PHE A 21 53.32 18.84 -46.60
C PHE A 21 53.48 18.86 -45.05
N SER A 22 52.67 18.00 -44.40
CA SER A 22 52.86 17.14 -43.20
C SER A 22 53.36 17.67 -41.83
N SER A 23 52.59 17.40 -40.77
CA SER A 23 53.10 17.03 -39.43
C SER A 23 52.01 16.33 -38.60
N CYS A 24 52.36 15.20 -37.99
CA CYS A 24 51.53 14.39 -37.07
C CYS A 24 51.23 15.13 -35.75
N ASN A 25 50.11 14.81 -35.11
CA ASN A 25 50.00 14.87 -33.65
C ASN A 25 48.94 13.86 -33.16
N ASP A 26 49.23 13.24 -32.02
CA ASP A 26 48.66 12.00 -31.51
C ASP A 26 47.16 12.03 -31.22
N ASP A 27 46.51 10.91 -31.55
CA ASP A 27 45.17 10.53 -31.09
C ASP A 27 45.17 10.32 -29.57
N GLN A 28 44.46 11.19 -28.84
CA GLN A 28 43.77 10.77 -27.62
C GLN A 28 42.27 10.87 -27.89
N SER A 29 41.65 9.71 -28.04
CA SER A 29 40.21 9.55 -28.02
C SER A 29 39.70 9.97 -26.64
N GLU A 30 39.23 11.21 -26.51
CA GLU A 30 38.35 11.57 -25.41
C GLU A 30 37.09 10.71 -25.53
N SER A 31 36.90 9.79 -24.59
CA SER A 31 35.60 9.14 -24.41
C SER A 31 34.55 10.23 -24.20
N PRO A 32 33.34 10.10 -24.79
CA PRO A 32 32.30 11.08 -24.55
C PRO A 32 32.01 11.11 -23.05
N VAL A 33 32.33 12.22 -22.39
CA VAL A 33 31.82 12.51 -21.05
C VAL A 33 30.32 12.62 -21.24
N LEU A 34 29.56 11.64 -20.75
CA LEU A 34 28.13 11.80 -20.56
C LEU A 34 27.98 13.02 -19.66
N ASP A 35 27.47 14.12 -20.22
CA ASP A 35 27.05 15.29 -19.45
C ASP A 35 26.04 14.78 -18.43
N MET A 36 26.48 14.64 -17.17
CA MET A 36 25.57 14.34 -16.08
C MET A 36 24.61 15.53 -16.02
N PRO A 37 23.29 15.32 -16.19
CA PRO A 37 22.35 16.43 -16.06
C PRO A 37 22.53 17.07 -14.68
N GLU A 38 22.48 18.41 -14.62
CA GLU A 38 22.58 19.18 -13.39
C GLU A 38 21.79 18.48 -12.28
N MET A 39 22.42 18.31 -11.12
CA MET A 39 21.85 17.66 -9.93
C MET A 39 20.42 18.17 -9.71
N GLY A 40 19.41 17.36 -10.07
CA GLY A 40 18.03 17.65 -9.72
C GLY A 40 17.98 17.75 -8.21
N GLN A 41 17.40 18.82 -7.66
CA GLN A 41 17.23 18.90 -6.21
C GLN A 41 16.40 17.69 -5.77
N ALA A 42 17.02 16.79 -5.01
CA ALA A 42 16.35 15.59 -4.54
C ALA A 42 15.02 15.95 -3.84
N PRO A 43 13.90 15.30 -4.20
CA PRO A 43 12.60 15.61 -3.64
C PRO A 43 12.59 15.36 -2.13
N ASP A 44 11.80 16.13 -1.37
CA ASP A 44 11.63 15.89 0.06
C ASP A 44 10.55 14.84 0.30
N VAL A 45 10.88 13.59 0.03
CA VAL A 45 9.90 12.49 0.12
C VAL A 45 10.55 11.27 0.75
N SER A 46 9.77 10.56 1.57
CA SER A 46 10.20 9.31 2.20
C SER A 46 9.65 8.11 1.44
N PHE A 47 10.44 7.05 1.38
CA PHE A 47 10.08 5.78 0.74
C PHE A 47 10.78 4.61 1.45
N VAL A 48 10.25 3.40 1.27
CA VAL A 48 10.89 2.16 1.71
C VAL A 48 11.64 1.57 0.54
N GLY A 49 12.95 1.33 0.70
CA GLY A 49 13.78 0.62 -0.26
C GLY A 49 13.94 -0.86 0.09
N LEU A 50 13.91 -1.73 -0.92
CA LEU A 50 14.24 -3.15 -0.82
C LEU A 50 15.71 -3.35 -1.24
N THR A 51 16.48 -4.07 -0.42
CA THR A 51 17.86 -4.45 -0.73
C THR A 51 17.95 -5.86 -1.33
N ASN A 52 19.03 -6.14 -2.09
CA ASN A 52 19.28 -7.46 -2.69
C ASN A 52 19.64 -8.57 -1.69
N ASP A 53 19.78 -8.25 -0.40
CA ASP A 53 20.08 -9.19 0.68
C ASP A 53 18.92 -9.30 1.68
N ASN A 54 17.68 -9.15 1.20
CA ASN A 54 16.43 -9.30 1.96
C ASN A 54 16.35 -8.37 3.17
N ARG A 55 16.61 -7.08 2.99
CA ARG A 55 16.32 -6.03 3.99
C ARG A 55 15.41 -4.97 3.40
N ILE A 56 14.56 -4.40 4.24
CA ILE A 56 13.90 -3.12 3.96
C ILE A 56 14.68 -1.99 4.65
N ALA A 57 14.76 -0.84 4.01
CA ALA A 57 15.40 0.35 4.56
C ALA A 57 14.58 1.60 4.23
N THR A 58 14.32 2.45 5.23
CA THR A 58 13.53 3.67 5.04
C THR A 58 14.44 4.84 4.76
N PHE A 59 14.18 5.59 3.69
CA PHE A 59 14.97 6.74 3.28
C PHE A 59 14.11 7.99 3.15
N ASN A 60 14.74 9.15 3.26
CA ASN A 60 14.29 10.36 2.55
C ASN A 60 15.16 10.50 1.30
N ALA A 61 14.57 10.89 0.16
CA ALA A 61 15.31 11.02 -1.10
C ALA A 61 16.46 12.04 -1.03
N ARG A 62 16.45 12.98 -0.08
CA ARG A 62 17.56 13.91 0.21
C ARG A 62 18.69 13.30 1.07
N SER A 63 18.55 12.06 1.53
CA SER A 63 19.50 11.41 2.45
C SER A 63 19.68 9.91 2.18
N LEU A 64 20.01 9.56 0.92
CA LEU A 64 20.14 8.15 0.47
C LEU A 64 21.22 7.34 1.19
N ASN A 65 22.18 8.03 1.84
CA ASN A 65 23.32 7.39 2.51
C ASN A 65 23.19 7.39 4.04
N ASN A 66 22.06 7.85 4.57
CA ASN A 66 21.72 7.79 5.99
C ASN A 66 20.27 7.32 6.14
N PRO A 67 20.01 6.01 5.92
CA PRO A 67 18.67 5.45 6.10
C PRO A 67 18.17 5.74 7.52
N MET A 68 16.89 6.06 7.64
CA MET A 68 16.23 6.30 8.93
C MET A 68 16.12 4.99 9.73
N ASP A 69 15.95 3.88 9.03
CA ASP A 69 15.79 2.55 9.60
C ASP A 69 16.25 1.49 8.58
N VAL A 70 16.74 0.35 9.06
CA VAL A 70 17.14 -0.80 8.24
C VAL A 70 16.81 -2.09 8.99
N ARG A 71 16.05 -2.98 8.34
CA ARG A 71 15.57 -4.23 8.97
C ARG A 71 15.73 -5.41 8.04
N MET A 72 16.21 -6.51 8.59
CA MET A 72 16.22 -7.80 7.90
C MET A 72 14.81 -8.34 7.76
N ILE A 73 14.48 -8.81 6.56
CA ILE A 73 13.27 -9.58 6.30
C ILE A 73 13.51 -11.00 6.81
N SER A 74 12.71 -11.41 7.78
CA SER A 74 12.82 -12.70 8.46
C SER A 74 11.61 -13.59 8.16
N ASN A 75 11.65 -14.86 8.61
CA ASN A 75 10.59 -15.86 8.39
C ASN A 75 10.36 -16.21 6.90
N LEU A 76 11.41 -16.07 6.08
CA LEU A 76 11.44 -16.54 4.70
C LEU A 76 11.93 -18.00 4.66
N PRO A 77 11.45 -18.82 3.70
CA PRO A 77 12.05 -20.13 3.41
C PRO A 77 13.54 -20.01 3.03
N ASP A 78 14.31 -21.08 3.26
CA ASP A 78 15.73 -21.11 2.90
C ASP A 78 15.94 -20.82 1.40
N GLY A 79 16.79 -19.84 1.11
CA GLY A 79 17.12 -19.42 -0.27
C GLY A 79 16.09 -18.50 -0.93
N GLU A 80 14.97 -18.18 -0.27
CA GLU A 80 13.98 -17.25 -0.82
C GLU A 80 14.55 -15.81 -0.85
N GLN A 81 14.41 -15.15 -2.00
CA GLN A 81 14.72 -13.74 -2.19
C GLN A 81 13.44 -12.94 -2.42
N ILE A 82 13.33 -11.77 -1.80
CA ILE A 82 12.30 -10.78 -2.14
C ILE A 82 12.79 -9.98 -3.34
N ILE A 83 11.96 -9.89 -4.37
CA ILE A 83 12.34 -9.28 -5.67
C ILE A 83 11.62 -7.96 -5.96
N SER A 84 10.42 -7.75 -5.41
CA SER A 84 9.66 -6.51 -5.57
C SER A 84 8.76 -6.29 -4.36
N ILE A 85 8.47 -5.03 -4.04
CA ILE A 85 7.61 -4.61 -2.93
C ILE A 85 6.64 -3.55 -3.40
N ASP A 86 5.46 -3.49 -2.79
CA ASP A 86 4.53 -2.36 -2.94
C ASP A 86 3.56 -2.26 -1.76
N PHE A 87 3.06 -1.07 -1.45
CA PHE A 87 2.06 -0.84 -0.41
C PHE A 87 0.64 -0.97 -0.96
N ARG A 88 -0.22 -1.76 -0.27
CA ARG A 88 -1.64 -1.88 -0.63
C ARG A 88 -2.43 -0.65 -0.16
N PRO A 89 -2.99 0.21 -1.04
CA PRO A 89 -3.71 1.42 -0.61
C PRO A 89 -4.92 1.14 0.29
N ALA A 90 -5.59 -0.01 0.10
CA ALA A 90 -6.75 -0.39 0.90
C ALA A 90 -6.43 -0.78 2.34
N THR A 91 -5.16 -1.02 2.70
CA THR A 91 -4.79 -1.48 4.06
C THR A 91 -3.53 -0.84 4.62
N GLY A 92 -2.67 -0.25 3.79
CA GLY A 92 -1.37 0.29 4.21
C GLY A 92 -0.28 -0.75 4.46
N GLN A 93 -0.56 -2.04 4.24
CA GLN A 93 0.44 -3.10 4.44
C GLN A 93 1.45 -3.12 3.29
N LEU A 94 2.72 -3.36 3.61
CA LEU A 94 3.76 -3.63 2.63
C LEU A 94 3.67 -5.07 2.14
N TYR A 95 3.46 -5.26 0.84
CA TYR A 95 3.51 -6.55 0.17
C TYR A 95 4.86 -6.76 -0.47
N ALA A 96 5.24 -8.04 -0.57
CA ALA A 96 6.48 -8.45 -1.21
C ALA A 96 6.23 -9.66 -2.12
N LEU A 97 6.85 -9.64 -3.30
CA LEU A 97 6.95 -10.77 -4.21
C LEU A 97 8.27 -11.51 -3.92
N GLY A 98 8.17 -12.81 -3.67
CA GLY A 98 9.33 -13.69 -3.49
C GLY A 98 9.68 -14.48 -4.76
N SER A 99 10.96 -14.85 -4.87
CA SER A 99 11.55 -15.62 -5.98
C SER A 99 10.87 -16.96 -6.22
N SER A 100 10.25 -17.55 -5.19
CA SER A 100 9.51 -18.81 -5.27
C SER A 100 8.10 -18.68 -5.87
N SER A 101 7.72 -17.50 -6.40
CA SER A 101 6.35 -17.16 -6.81
C SER A 101 5.36 -17.16 -5.63
N ARG A 102 5.76 -16.53 -4.53
CA ARG A 102 4.91 -16.34 -3.33
C ARG A 102 4.76 -14.87 -3.02
N LEU A 103 3.59 -14.48 -2.54
CA LEU A 103 3.37 -13.16 -1.97
C LEU A 103 3.51 -13.21 -0.45
N TYR A 104 4.01 -12.13 0.13
CA TYR A 104 4.17 -11.97 1.56
C TYR A 104 3.62 -10.61 1.99
N HIS A 105 3.12 -10.51 3.22
CA HIS A 105 3.11 -9.24 3.97
C HIS A 105 4.43 -9.10 4.71
N ILE A 106 5.03 -7.92 4.67
CA ILE A 106 6.21 -7.59 5.45
C ILE A 106 5.80 -6.62 6.55
N ASN A 107 6.01 -7.01 7.81
CA ASN A 107 5.81 -6.10 8.93
C ASN A 107 6.99 -5.11 8.99
N GLU A 108 6.72 -3.84 8.71
CA GLU A 108 7.72 -2.77 8.67
C GLU A 108 8.42 -2.54 10.02
N LEU A 109 7.78 -2.88 11.15
CA LEU A 109 8.32 -2.68 12.50
C LEU A 109 9.19 -3.82 13.02
N ASN A 110 9.27 -4.96 12.35
CA ASN A 110 10.14 -6.05 12.81
C ASN A 110 10.74 -6.88 11.66
N GLY A 111 10.39 -6.57 10.42
CA GLY A 111 10.86 -7.27 9.23
C GLY A 111 10.29 -8.69 9.07
N ARG A 112 9.33 -9.13 9.89
CA ARG A 112 8.76 -10.48 9.76
C ARG A 112 7.91 -10.58 8.50
N ALA A 113 8.20 -11.56 7.66
CA ALA A 113 7.39 -11.91 6.50
C ALA A 113 6.28 -12.91 6.89
N THR A 114 5.06 -12.67 6.43
CA THR A 114 3.94 -13.62 6.51
C THR A 114 3.54 -14.02 5.10
N ALA A 115 3.69 -15.31 4.76
CA ALA A 115 3.34 -15.82 3.45
C ALA A 115 1.83 -15.84 3.23
N LEU A 116 1.39 -15.39 2.05
CA LEU A 116 0.02 -15.47 1.58
C LEU A 116 -0.21 -16.77 0.81
N GLY A 117 -1.41 -17.33 0.96
CA GLY A 117 -1.79 -18.61 0.33
C GLY A 117 -1.08 -19.83 0.93
N SER A 118 -1.51 -21.02 0.51
CA SER A 118 -0.94 -22.28 0.99
C SER A 118 0.42 -22.63 0.35
N GLY A 119 0.80 -21.95 -0.74
CA GLY A 119 2.01 -22.22 -1.49
C GLY A 119 2.25 -21.17 -2.58
N PRO A 120 3.20 -21.42 -3.49
CA PRO A 120 3.39 -20.59 -4.67
C PRO A 120 2.14 -20.47 -5.54
N PHE A 121 1.94 -19.30 -6.14
CA PHE A 121 0.91 -19.11 -7.14
C PHE A 121 1.30 -19.75 -8.48
N GLU A 122 0.27 -20.05 -9.28
CA GLU A 122 0.42 -20.57 -10.63
C GLU A 122 -0.40 -19.71 -11.62
N PRO A 123 0.11 -19.43 -12.84
CA PRO A 123 1.44 -19.78 -13.33
C PRO A 123 2.57 -19.05 -12.57
N ARG A 124 3.70 -19.74 -12.38
CA ARG A 124 4.92 -19.18 -11.77
C ARG A 124 5.51 -18.02 -12.55
N LEU A 125 6.39 -17.27 -11.88
CA LEU A 125 7.23 -16.25 -12.49
C LEU A 125 7.98 -16.79 -13.71
N ASN A 126 7.93 -16.03 -14.80
CA ASN A 126 8.71 -16.28 -16.01
C ASN A 126 9.81 -15.22 -16.14
N GLY A 127 11.03 -15.56 -15.71
CA GLY A 127 12.16 -14.62 -15.69
C GLY A 127 12.61 -14.29 -14.26
N ALA A 128 13.75 -13.60 -14.14
CA ALA A 128 14.35 -13.28 -12.85
C ALA A 128 13.94 -11.88 -12.37
N ASN A 129 13.65 -10.96 -13.30
CA ASN A 129 13.18 -9.62 -12.97
C ASN A 129 11.66 -9.53 -13.11
N ALA A 130 10.99 -9.21 -12.01
CA ALA A 130 9.54 -9.03 -11.94
C ALA A 130 9.20 -7.87 -11.01
N SER A 131 8.23 -7.05 -11.42
CA SER A 131 7.73 -5.91 -10.66
C SER A 131 6.26 -6.14 -10.32
N ILE A 132 5.88 -5.84 -9.09
CA ILE A 132 4.48 -5.79 -8.66
C ILE A 132 4.07 -4.35 -8.37
N ASP A 133 2.80 -4.06 -8.56
CA ASP A 133 2.19 -2.79 -8.13
C ASP A 133 0.67 -2.95 -7.93
N PHE A 134 0.10 -2.27 -6.95
CA PHE A 134 -1.31 -2.33 -6.61
C PHE A 134 -2.14 -1.44 -7.51
N ASN A 135 -3.11 -2.02 -8.21
CA ASN A 135 -4.16 -1.26 -8.85
C ASN A 135 -5.13 -0.72 -7.80
N PRO A 136 -5.17 0.61 -7.53
CA PRO A 136 -5.96 1.18 -6.44
C PRO A 136 -7.48 1.19 -6.73
N THR A 137 -7.88 0.97 -7.97
CA THR A 137 -9.30 1.01 -8.39
C THR A 137 -10.03 -0.31 -8.20
N VAL A 138 -9.33 -1.43 -8.42
CA VAL A 138 -9.91 -2.78 -8.32
C VAL A 138 -9.30 -3.63 -7.20
N ASP A 139 -8.30 -3.09 -6.49
CA ASP A 139 -7.60 -3.75 -5.38
C ASP A 139 -7.03 -5.12 -5.80
N ARG A 140 -6.23 -5.09 -6.86
CA ARG A 140 -5.50 -6.26 -7.38
C ARG A 140 -4.06 -5.89 -7.60
N ILE A 141 -3.17 -6.87 -7.46
CA ILE A 141 -1.75 -6.68 -7.71
C ILE A 141 -1.51 -6.99 -9.18
N ARG A 142 -0.98 -6.04 -9.93
CA ARG A 142 -0.39 -6.30 -11.25
C ARG A 142 1.00 -6.88 -11.02
N LEU A 143 1.35 -7.87 -11.83
CA LEU A 143 2.70 -8.41 -11.89
C LEU A 143 3.12 -8.44 -13.36
N VAL A 144 4.25 -7.80 -13.65
CA VAL A 144 4.90 -7.85 -14.96
C VAL A 144 6.33 -8.34 -14.80
N THR A 145 6.75 -9.24 -15.68
CA THR A 145 8.15 -9.71 -15.75
C THR A 145 8.85 -9.14 -16.97
N GLU A 146 10.18 -9.18 -16.95
CA GLU A 146 11.02 -8.85 -18.11
C GLU A 146 10.75 -9.70 -19.36
N SER A 147 10.15 -10.89 -19.23
CA SER A 147 9.76 -11.73 -20.36
C SER A 147 8.46 -11.29 -21.03
N GLY A 148 7.78 -10.26 -20.51
CA GLY A 148 6.44 -9.86 -20.92
C GLY A 148 5.28 -10.64 -20.29
N GLN A 149 5.53 -11.52 -19.30
CA GLN A 149 4.46 -12.11 -18.50
C GLN A 149 3.67 -11.02 -17.79
N ASN A 150 2.35 -11.12 -17.82
CA ASN A 150 1.43 -10.13 -17.28
C ASN A 150 0.31 -10.83 -16.50
N LEU A 151 0.32 -10.71 -15.17
CA LEU A 151 -0.62 -11.39 -14.27
C LEU A 151 -1.36 -10.39 -13.39
N ARG A 152 -2.56 -10.78 -12.96
CA ARG A 152 -3.27 -10.14 -11.85
C ARG A 152 -3.36 -11.11 -10.68
N LEU A 153 -2.85 -10.72 -9.51
CA LEU A 153 -2.86 -11.51 -8.28
C LEU A 153 -3.92 -11.02 -7.28
N HIS A 154 -4.38 -11.94 -6.44
CA HIS A 154 -5.32 -11.66 -5.35
C HIS A 154 -4.54 -11.29 -4.08
N PRO A 155 -4.73 -10.09 -3.50
CA PRO A 155 -3.97 -9.69 -2.31
C PRO A 155 -4.25 -10.57 -1.10
N GLU A 156 -5.49 -11.06 -0.97
CA GLU A 156 -5.89 -11.85 0.22
C GLU A 156 -5.60 -13.35 0.09
N LEU A 157 -5.52 -13.89 -1.13
CA LEU A 157 -5.36 -15.33 -1.37
C LEU A 157 -3.93 -15.69 -1.77
N GLY A 158 -3.14 -14.72 -2.24
CA GLY A 158 -1.80 -14.97 -2.75
C GLY A 158 -1.78 -15.73 -4.08
N THR A 159 -2.90 -15.79 -4.82
CA THR A 159 -3.05 -16.57 -6.06
C THR A 159 -3.22 -15.68 -7.29
N VAL A 160 -2.99 -16.23 -8.48
CA VAL A 160 -3.36 -15.57 -9.75
C VAL A 160 -4.88 -15.58 -9.92
N VAL A 161 -5.45 -14.41 -10.20
CA VAL A 161 -6.87 -14.22 -10.53
C VAL A 161 -7.08 -14.20 -12.04
N ALA A 162 -6.10 -13.68 -12.79
CA ALA A 162 -6.14 -13.69 -14.25
C ALA A 162 -4.72 -13.72 -14.84
N THR A 163 -4.58 -14.45 -15.94
CA THR A 163 -3.44 -14.34 -16.85
C THR A 163 -3.86 -13.43 -17.99
N ASP A 164 -3.24 -12.27 -18.10
CA ASP A 164 -3.59 -11.25 -19.08
C ASP A 164 -2.74 -11.41 -20.36
N GLY A 165 -3.02 -10.59 -21.38
CA GLY A 165 -2.23 -10.55 -22.60
C GLY A 165 -0.76 -10.26 -22.31
N GLN A 166 0.14 -10.97 -23.00
CA GLN A 166 1.58 -10.71 -22.91
C GLN A 166 1.86 -9.25 -23.28
N ILE A 167 2.89 -8.67 -22.65
CA ILE A 167 3.35 -7.32 -23.01
C ILE A 167 3.63 -7.26 -24.51
N SER A 168 3.01 -6.29 -25.17
CA SER A 168 3.01 -6.13 -26.61
C SER A 168 3.09 -4.65 -26.99
N GLY A 169 3.57 -4.36 -28.20
CA GLY A 169 3.98 -3.01 -28.58
C GLY A 169 5.44 -2.74 -28.22
N GLY A 170 5.93 -1.55 -28.55
CA GLY A 170 7.36 -1.24 -28.48
C GLY A 170 8.22 -2.11 -29.42
N ASN A 171 9.54 -2.05 -29.25
CA ASN A 171 10.49 -2.85 -30.01
C ASN A 171 11.07 -3.96 -29.13
N ASN A 172 10.30 -5.03 -28.92
CA ASN A 172 10.65 -6.15 -28.03
C ASN A 172 11.09 -5.67 -26.63
N PRO A 173 10.19 -5.00 -25.90
CA PRO A 173 10.53 -4.34 -24.63
C PRO A 173 10.93 -5.36 -23.55
N ARG A 174 11.85 -4.94 -22.67
CA ARG A 174 12.20 -5.64 -21.44
C ARG A 174 11.70 -4.80 -20.27
N ILE A 175 10.49 -5.08 -19.79
CA ILE A 175 9.90 -4.32 -18.68
C ILE A 175 10.62 -4.66 -17.38
N GLY A 176 11.31 -3.67 -16.82
CA GLY A 176 12.04 -3.82 -15.56
C GLY A 176 11.25 -3.35 -14.35
N ALA A 177 10.28 -2.45 -14.54
CA ALA A 177 9.51 -1.86 -13.45
C ALA A 177 8.14 -1.38 -13.94
N ILE A 178 7.16 -1.39 -13.04
CA ILE A 178 5.81 -0.88 -13.27
C ILE A 178 5.33 -0.06 -12.08
N GLY A 179 4.41 0.89 -12.28
CA GLY A 179 3.80 1.67 -11.20
C GLY A 179 2.43 2.25 -11.57
N TYR A 180 1.45 2.16 -10.67
CA TYR A 180 0.13 2.76 -10.83
C TYR A 180 0.06 4.19 -10.26
N THR A 181 -0.73 5.04 -10.90
CA THR A 181 -1.10 6.35 -10.32
C THR A 181 -2.28 6.24 -9.36
N ASN A 182 -2.46 7.27 -8.53
CA ASN A 182 -3.55 7.41 -7.56
C ASN A 182 -3.60 6.28 -6.54
N SER A 183 -2.45 5.92 -5.95
CA SER A 183 -2.30 4.86 -4.93
C SER A 183 -2.96 5.23 -3.58
N VAL A 184 -4.26 5.51 -3.63
CA VAL A 184 -5.14 5.90 -2.52
C VAL A 184 -6.38 5.02 -2.48
N ALA A 185 -6.88 4.73 -1.28
CA ALA A 185 -8.09 3.95 -1.11
C ALA A 185 -9.32 4.66 -1.75
N GLY A 186 -10.00 3.95 -2.65
CA GLY A 186 -11.18 4.49 -3.33
C GLY A 186 -10.89 5.34 -4.56
N ALA A 187 -9.68 5.24 -5.13
CA ALA A 187 -9.37 5.81 -6.43
C ALA A 187 -10.40 5.37 -7.49
N THR A 188 -10.89 6.32 -8.28
CA THR A 188 -11.86 6.08 -9.36
C THR A 188 -11.21 5.94 -10.74
N SER A 189 -9.91 6.25 -10.83
CA SER A 189 -9.10 6.11 -12.04
C SER A 189 -7.64 5.83 -11.66
N THR A 190 -6.91 5.19 -12.56
CA THR A 190 -5.47 4.93 -12.42
C THR A 190 -4.87 4.68 -13.81
N LEU A 191 -3.58 4.94 -13.97
CA LEU A 191 -2.79 4.60 -15.15
C LEU A 191 -1.65 3.69 -14.71
N LEU A 192 -1.39 2.62 -15.47
CA LEU A 192 -0.22 1.76 -15.29
C LEU A 192 0.91 2.25 -16.17
N PHE A 193 2.04 2.58 -15.58
CA PHE A 193 3.25 2.92 -16.29
C PHE A 193 4.25 1.76 -16.27
N ASP A 194 5.01 1.63 -17.35
CA ASP A 194 6.02 0.59 -17.54
C ASP A 194 7.34 1.23 -17.96
N ILE A 195 8.44 0.82 -17.32
CA ILE A 195 9.79 1.21 -17.71
C ILE A 195 10.45 0.07 -18.48
N ASP A 196 10.77 0.33 -19.74
CA ASP A 196 11.49 -0.58 -20.63
C ASP A 196 13.00 -0.34 -20.54
N PHE A 197 13.73 -1.33 -19.99
CA PHE A 197 15.17 -1.31 -19.80
C PHE A 197 15.94 -1.72 -21.08
N GLN A 198 15.24 -2.17 -22.14
CA GLN A 198 15.88 -2.56 -23.41
C GLN A 198 15.98 -1.38 -24.37
N ASN A 199 15.00 -0.49 -24.35
CA ASN A 199 14.91 0.65 -25.27
C ASN A 199 14.94 2.00 -24.54
N ASP A 200 15.09 2.01 -23.22
CA ASP A 200 15.11 3.19 -22.35
C ASP A 200 13.91 4.10 -22.56
N ARG A 201 12.71 3.55 -22.40
CA ARG A 201 11.45 4.29 -22.60
C ARG A 201 10.46 4.09 -21.48
N LEU A 202 9.68 5.14 -21.23
CA LEU A 202 8.47 5.07 -20.43
C LEU A 202 7.28 4.77 -21.34
N PHE A 203 6.44 3.82 -20.93
CA PHE A 203 5.17 3.49 -21.56
C PHE A 203 4.02 3.64 -20.56
N VAL A 204 2.81 3.75 -21.10
CA VAL A 204 1.58 3.42 -20.37
C VAL A 204 1.03 2.11 -20.93
N GLN A 205 0.65 1.19 -20.05
CA GLN A 205 -0.02 -0.05 -20.46
C GLN A 205 -1.51 0.22 -20.70
N ASP A 206 -1.92 0.27 -21.97
CA ASP A 206 -3.25 0.69 -22.39
C ASP A 206 -3.73 -0.09 -23.64
N PRO A 207 -4.74 -0.99 -23.52
CA PRO A 207 -5.38 -1.42 -22.29
C PRO A 207 -4.48 -2.40 -21.49
N PRO A 208 -4.45 -2.31 -20.14
CA PRO A 208 -3.52 -3.09 -19.34
C PRO A 208 -3.76 -4.60 -19.40
N ASN A 209 -5.00 -5.04 -19.59
CA ASN A 209 -5.31 -6.48 -19.64
C ASN A 209 -4.93 -7.14 -20.99
N ASP A 210 -4.69 -6.34 -22.03
CA ASP A 210 -4.22 -6.87 -23.32
C ASP A 210 -2.68 -6.83 -23.41
N GLY A 211 -2.02 -6.19 -22.43
CA GLY A 211 -0.57 -6.00 -22.42
C GLY A 211 -0.07 -4.94 -23.40
N GLY A 212 -0.94 -4.15 -24.02
CA GLY A 212 -0.54 -3.16 -25.02
C GLY A 212 0.22 -1.98 -24.41
N LEU A 213 1.39 -1.66 -24.96
CA LEU A 213 2.19 -0.51 -24.56
C LEU A 213 1.95 0.68 -25.49
N ARG A 214 1.65 1.83 -24.90
CA ARG A 214 1.58 3.13 -25.56
C ARG A 214 2.76 4.00 -25.10
N ASP A 215 3.60 4.37 -26.05
CA ASP A 215 4.83 5.14 -25.81
C ASP A 215 4.53 6.53 -25.22
N ILE A 216 5.31 6.91 -24.19
CA ILE A 216 5.30 8.26 -23.60
C ILE A 216 6.55 9.02 -24.05
N GLY A 217 7.72 8.41 -23.98
CA GLY A 217 8.96 9.05 -24.37
C GLY A 217 10.21 8.35 -23.86
N PRO A 218 11.39 8.76 -24.33
CA PRO A 218 12.66 8.22 -23.87
C PRO A 218 12.97 8.64 -22.42
N LEU A 219 13.63 7.77 -21.67
CA LEU A 219 14.15 8.07 -20.34
C LEU A 219 15.33 9.06 -20.40
N GLY A 220 16.07 9.08 -21.51
CA GLY A 220 17.28 9.89 -21.66
C GLY A 220 18.49 9.37 -20.88
N ILE A 221 18.33 8.27 -20.15
CA ILE A 221 19.34 7.56 -19.36
C ILE A 221 19.21 6.07 -19.67
N ASP A 222 20.35 5.37 -19.79
CA ASP A 222 20.42 3.93 -20.01
C ASP A 222 20.10 3.18 -18.71
N PHE A 223 18.96 2.49 -18.67
CA PHE A 223 18.50 1.72 -17.53
C PHE A 223 18.90 0.26 -17.68
N GLN A 224 19.84 -0.18 -16.85
CA GLN A 224 20.39 -1.55 -16.88
C GLN A 224 20.16 -2.32 -15.57
N GLY A 225 20.42 -3.63 -15.63
CA GLY A 225 20.37 -4.51 -14.46
C GLY A 225 18.94 -4.84 -14.01
N VAL A 226 18.72 -4.74 -12.70
CA VAL A 226 17.40 -4.87 -12.06
C VAL A 226 16.99 -3.51 -11.50
N GLY A 227 15.70 -3.32 -11.29
CA GLY A 227 15.19 -2.06 -10.78
C GLY A 227 13.71 -2.13 -10.48
N ASN A 228 13.17 -1.00 -10.04
CA ASN A 228 11.78 -0.85 -9.68
C ASN A 228 11.38 0.62 -9.79
N PHE A 229 10.08 0.87 -9.78
CA PHE A 229 9.48 2.16 -10.03
C PHE A 229 8.21 2.25 -9.19
N ASP A 230 7.97 3.40 -8.57
CA ASP A 230 6.72 3.65 -7.87
C ASP A 230 6.33 5.13 -8.00
N ILE A 231 5.04 5.40 -7.84
CA ILE A 231 4.41 6.70 -7.90
C ILE A 231 3.69 6.94 -6.56
N SER A 232 4.06 8.04 -5.91
CA SER A 232 3.47 8.42 -4.62
C SER A 232 1.93 8.55 -4.69
N PRO A 233 1.21 8.39 -3.57
CA PRO A 233 -0.26 8.46 -3.55
C PRO A 233 -0.85 9.74 -4.15
N SER A 234 -0.14 10.87 -4.04
CA SER A 234 -0.53 12.18 -4.61
C SER A 234 -0.18 12.35 -6.10
N ASN A 235 0.57 11.41 -6.69
CA ASN A 235 1.27 11.50 -7.97
C ASN A 235 2.31 12.62 -8.08
N GLU A 236 2.65 13.28 -6.98
CA GLU A 236 3.63 14.38 -6.99
C GLU A 236 5.05 13.88 -7.27
N PHE A 237 5.36 12.69 -6.76
CA PHE A 237 6.66 12.04 -6.91
C PHE A 237 6.53 10.70 -7.61
N SER A 238 7.47 10.44 -8.49
CA SER A 238 7.64 9.20 -9.26
C SER A 238 9.14 8.88 -9.25
N LEU A 239 9.51 7.79 -8.57
CA LEU A 239 10.89 7.42 -8.35
C LEU A 239 11.19 6.06 -8.96
N ALA A 240 12.35 5.94 -9.61
CA ALA A 240 12.87 4.66 -10.09
C ALA A 240 14.24 4.40 -9.49
N VAL A 241 14.51 3.13 -9.18
CA VAL A 241 15.84 2.65 -8.79
C VAL A 241 16.38 1.68 -9.83
N THR A 242 17.68 1.75 -10.10
CA THR A 242 18.42 0.72 -10.83
C THR A 242 19.55 0.17 -9.96
N PHE A 243 19.85 -1.12 -10.11
CA PHE A 243 20.98 -1.81 -9.50
C PHE A 243 21.75 -2.58 -10.57
N VAL A 244 22.99 -2.17 -10.80
CA VAL A 244 23.91 -2.75 -11.78
C VAL A 244 25.33 -2.62 -11.25
N ASP A 245 26.18 -3.62 -11.49
CA ASP A 245 27.59 -3.64 -11.06
C ASP A 245 27.82 -3.27 -9.57
N ASN A 246 26.90 -3.71 -8.71
CA ASN A 246 26.91 -3.46 -7.27
C ASN A 246 26.74 -1.97 -6.86
N GLU A 247 26.16 -1.15 -7.74
CA GLU A 247 25.79 0.24 -7.50
C GLU A 247 24.28 0.44 -7.68
N SER A 248 23.63 1.08 -6.69
CA SER A 248 22.22 1.47 -6.79
C SER A 248 22.08 2.96 -7.03
N LYS A 249 21.26 3.37 -8.00
CA LYS A 249 20.99 4.79 -8.34
C LYS A 249 19.51 5.09 -8.27
N LEU A 250 19.16 6.26 -7.74
CA LEU A 250 17.80 6.79 -7.68
C LEU A 250 17.59 7.84 -8.78
N TYR A 251 16.43 7.80 -9.41
CA TYR A 251 15.99 8.76 -10.43
C TYR A 251 14.56 9.24 -10.13
N THR A 252 14.25 10.49 -10.46
CA THR A 252 12.86 10.92 -10.67
C THR A 252 12.46 10.68 -12.12
N ILE A 253 11.21 10.27 -12.37
CA ILE A 253 10.71 10.00 -13.73
C ILE A 253 9.59 10.99 -14.08
N ASN A 254 9.75 11.80 -15.12
CA ASN A 254 8.66 12.64 -15.59
C ASN A 254 7.59 11.80 -16.34
N LEU A 255 6.39 11.70 -15.77
CA LEU A 255 5.31 10.88 -16.32
C LEU A 255 4.69 11.41 -17.64
N GLU A 256 4.93 12.68 -17.98
CA GLU A 256 4.37 13.30 -19.19
C GLU A 256 5.23 13.05 -20.43
N ASN A 257 6.56 12.94 -20.26
CA ASN A 257 7.50 12.84 -21.37
C ASN A 257 8.56 11.73 -21.23
N GLY A 258 8.55 10.99 -20.12
CA GLY A 258 9.44 9.87 -19.85
C GLY A 258 10.81 10.24 -19.26
N ASN A 259 11.21 11.51 -19.25
CA ASN A 259 12.58 11.89 -18.90
C ASN A 259 12.95 11.51 -17.46
N ALA A 260 14.05 10.79 -17.29
CA ALA A 260 14.63 10.44 -16.02
C ALA A 260 15.65 11.52 -15.58
N THR A 261 15.64 11.89 -14.30
CA THR A 261 16.64 12.81 -13.73
C THR A 261 17.30 12.13 -12.54
N TRP A 262 18.63 12.08 -12.56
CA TRP A 262 19.43 11.46 -11.49
C TRP A 262 19.27 12.23 -10.18
N VAL A 263 19.05 11.49 -9.10
CA VAL A 263 18.90 12.01 -7.74
C VAL A 263 20.16 11.73 -6.92
N GLY A 264 20.67 10.49 -6.95
CA GLY A 264 21.81 10.09 -6.15
C GLY A 264 22.12 8.59 -6.21
N THR A 265 23.23 8.21 -5.57
CA THR A 265 23.67 6.82 -5.40
C THR A 265 23.48 6.39 -3.94
N PHE A 266 23.08 5.14 -3.72
CA PHE A 266 22.96 4.53 -2.40
C PHE A 266 24.24 3.79 -1.98
N ASN A 267 24.54 3.79 -0.69
CA ASN A 267 25.54 2.89 -0.08
C ASN A 267 24.99 1.46 0.15
N LEU A 268 23.67 1.28 0.14
CA LEU A 268 23.02 -0.02 0.24
C LEU A 268 22.63 -0.53 -1.16
N PRO A 269 22.65 -1.86 -1.40
CA PRO A 269 22.31 -2.45 -2.69
C PRO A 269 20.78 -2.50 -2.89
N ILE A 270 20.16 -1.35 -3.09
CA ILE A 270 18.72 -1.18 -3.31
C ILE A 270 18.32 -1.67 -4.70
N ILE A 271 17.36 -2.59 -4.75
CA ILE A 271 16.77 -3.17 -5.97
C ILE A 271 15.29 -2.80 -6.16
N GLY A 272 14.62 -2.34 -5.10
CA GLY A 272 13.21 -1.98 -5.11
C GLY A 272 12.91 -0.73 -4.29
N LEU A 273 11.80 -0.05 -4.54
CA LEU A 273 11.30 1.03 -3.68
C LEU A 273 9.77 1.04 -3.65
N SER A 274 9.17 1.56 -2.59
CA SER A 274 7.74 1.84 -2.58
C SER A 274 7.39 2.99 -1.63
N PHE A 275 6.39 3.78 -2.00
CA PHE A 275 5.83 4.86 -1.22
C PHE A 275 4.76 4.36 -0.28
N LYS A 276 4.86 4.76 0.98
CA LYS A 276 3.81 4.48 1.96
C LYS A 276 2.52 5.18 1.56
N THR A 277 1.41 4.44 1.59
CA THR A 277 0.08 4.97 1.25
C THR A 277 -0.52 5.79 2.37
N ASP A 278 -1.52 6.61 2.06
CA ASP A 278 -2.29 7.35 3.06
C ASP A 278 -3.09 6.43 4.00
N PRO A 279 -3.28 6.80 5.28
CA PRO A 279 -4.12 6.04 6.19
C PRO A 279 -5.57 5.99 5.73
N VAL A 280 -6.24 4.88 6.03
CA VAL A 280 -7.65 4.66 5.70
C VAL A 280 -8.41 4.02 6.86
N VAL A 281 -9.59 4.54 7.11
CA VAL A 281 -10.64 3.96 7.95
C VAL A 281 -11.80 3.54 7.06
N PHE A 282 -12.22 2.29 7.17
CA PHE A 282 -13.44 1.77 6.59
C PHE A 282 -14.58 1.90 7.59
N ALA A 283 -15.78 2.26 7.12
CA ALA A 283 -16.97 2.28 7.95
C ALA A 283 -18.20 1.84 7.15
N THR A 284 -19.08 1.06 7.76
CA THR A 284 -20.40 0.76 7.18
C THR A 284 -21.39 1.83 7.60
N LEU A 285 -22.13 2.39 6.65
CA LEU A 285 -23.12 3.43 6.89
C LEU A 285 -24.54 2.85 6.99
N THR A 286 -25.47 3.62 7.55
CA THR A 286 -26.86 3.20 7.75
C THR A 286 -27.65 2.96 6.46
N ASP A 287 -27.14 3.43 5.31
CA ASP A 287 -27.70 3.19 3.98
C ASP A 287 -27.11 1.96 3.27
N ASN A 288 -26.37 1.10 4.01
CA ASN A 288 -25.64 -0.05 3.50
C ASN A 288 -24.58 0.32 2.44
N SER A 289 -23.90 1.45 2.62
CA SER A 289 -22.66 1.74 1.89
C SER A 289 -21.42 1.49 2.76
N LEU A 290 -20.30 1.20 2.09
CA LEU A 290 -18.97 1.13 2.69
C LEU A 290 -18.25 2.44 2.39
N ALA A 291 -17.98 3.22 3.44
CA ALA A 291 -17.18 4.43 3.39
C ALA A 291 -15.70 4.11 3.54
N ARG A 292 -14.85 4.85 2.84
CA ARG A 292 -13.40 4.91 2.98
C ARG A 292 -13.05 6.33 3.38
N ILE A 293 -12.45 6.49 4.54
CA ILE A 293 -12.21 7.78 5.18
C ILE A 293 -10.71 7.90 5.40
N ASN A 294 -10.10 8.95 4.85
CA ASN A 294 -8.75 9.32 5.26
C ASN A 294 -8.85 10.01 6.64
N PRO A 295 -8.30 9.43 7.73
CA PRO A 295 -8.48 9.96 9.08
C PRO A 295 -7.73 11.29 9.29
N SER A 296 -6.72 11.60 8.47
CA SER A 296 -5.94 12.84 8.55
C SER A 296 -6.66 14.01 7.88
N THR A 297 -7.26 13.79 6.72
CA THR A 297 -7.89 14.86 5.92
C THR A 297 -9.42 14.91 6.07
N GLY A 298 -10.05 13.79 6.41
CA GLY A 298 -11.49 13.61 6.39
C GLY A 298 -12.08 13.34 5.01
N ALA A 299 -11.25 13.23 3.97
CA ALA A 299 -11.72 12.88 2.65
C ALA A 299 -12.44 11.52 2.71
N MET A 300 -13.66 11.47 2.17
CA MET A 300 -14.52 10.30 2.21
C MET A 300 -14.97 9.93 0.80
N SER A 301 -14.88 8.64 0.47
CA SER A 301 -15.56 8.05 -0.70
C SER A 301 -16.42 6.88 -0.24
N THR A 302 -17.47 6.56 -1.00
CA THR A 302 -18.42 5.49 -0.65
C THR A 302 -18.67 4.56 -1.83
N VAL A 303 -18.91 3.29 -1.54
CA VAL A 303 -19.44 2.31 -2.50
C VAL A 303 -20.63 1.57 -1.87
N ALA A 304 -21.65 1.26 -2.66
CA ALA A 304 -22.79 0.49 -2.15
C ALA A 304 -22.36 -0.95 -1.80
N ILE A 305 -22.85 -1.48 -0.68
CA ILE A 305 -22.65 -2.88 -0.31
C ILE A 305 -23.67 -3.73 -1.07
N GLY A 306 -23.18 -4.59 -1.95
CA GLY A 306 -24.00 -5.48 -2.77
C GLY A 306 -24.17 -6.88 -2.17
N ASN A 307 -25.08 -7.69 -2.71
CA ASN A 307 -25.36 -9.09 -2.30
C ASN A 307 -25.83 -9.28 -0.85
N LEU A 308 -26.41 -8.24 -0.26
CA LEU A 308 -27.17 -8.33 0.99
C LEU A 308 -28.58 -8.87 0.72
N ASN A 309 -29.12 -9.63 1.67
CA ASN A 309 -30.51 -10.05 1.67
C ASN A 309 -31.42 -8.84 1.92
N THR A 310 -32.70 -8.96 1.56
CA THR A 310 -33.70 -7.94 1.88
C THR A 310 -33.75 -7.68 3.39
N GLY A 311 -33.59 -6.40 3.79
CA GLY A 311 -33.59 -5.98 5.19
C GLY A 311 -32.32 -6.33 5.97
N GLU A 312 -31.28 -6.81 5.30
CA GLU A 312 -29.98 -7.09 5.92
C GLU A 312 -29.14 -5.83 6.02
N THR A 313 -28.48 -5.66 7.16
CA THR A 313 -27.53 -4.58 7.43
C THR A 313 -26.25 -5.18 8.02
N VAL A 314 -25.11 -4.58 7.68
CA VAL A 314 -23.83 -4.91 8.32
C VAL A 314 -23.74 -4.16 9.64
N THR A 315 -23.43 -4.86 10.73
CA THR A 315 -23.45 -4.36 12.12
C THR A 315 -22.08 -4.40 12.80
N GLY A 316 -21.04 -4.83 12.10
CA GLY A 316 -19.66 -4.85 12.58
C GLY A 316 -18.75 -5.30 11.44
N ILE A 317 -17.55 -4.71 11.35
CA ILE A 317 -16.53 -5.06 10.36
C ILE A 317 -15.16 -5.02 11.02
N ASP A 318 -14.24 -5.87 10.54
CA ASP A 318 -12.83 -5.80 10.91
C ASP A 318 -11.95 -6.50 9.87
N PHE A 319 -10.69 -6.09 9.74
CA PHE A 319 -9.71 -6.72 8.88
C PHE A 319 -9.06 -7.93 9.56
N ARG A 320 -8.96 -9.05 8.84
CA ARG A 320 -8.18 -10.20 9.29
C ARG A 320 -6.68 -9.94 9.10
N PRO A 321 -5.86 -9.88 10.17
CA PRO A 321 -4.44 -9.52 10.06
C PRO A 321 -3.60 -10.48 9.22
N ARG A 322 -4.00 -11.75 9.18
CA ARG A 322 -3.30 -12.80 8.43
C ARG A 322 -3.28 -12.60 6.93
N ASN A 323 -4.32 -11.99 6.36
CA ASN A 323 -4.48 -11.91 4.91
C ASN A 323 -5.04 -10.57 4.41
N GLY A 324 -5.37 -9.64 5.31
CA GLY A 324 -5.86 -8.31 4.96
C GLY A 324 -7.26 -8.29 4.34
N ALA A 325 -8.05 -9.36 4.49
CA ALA A 325 -9.43 -9.38 4.04
C ALA A 325 -10.34 -8.68 5.05
N LEU A 326 -11.28 -7.86 4.56
CA LEU A 326 -12.30 -7.22 5.40
C LEU A 326 -13.46 -8.20 5.63
N TYR A 327 -13.76 -8.49 6.88
CA TYR A 327 -14.92 -9.28 7.28
C TYR A 327 -15.99 -8.35 7.86
N GLY A 328 -17.22 -8.86 7.88
CA GLY A 328 -18.29 -8.25 8.65
C GLY A 328 -19.30 -9.26 9.15
N VAL A 329 -20.11 -8.82 10.09
CA VAL A 329 -21.27 -9.56 10.60
C VAL A 329 -22.54 -8.76 10.35
N THR A 330 -23.65 -9.47 10.09
CA THR A 330 -24.93 -8.84 9.74
C THR A 330 -26.00 -9.09 10.79
N ASN A 331 -27.04 -8.24 10.78
CA ASN A 331 -28.26 -8.41 11.59
C ASN A 331 -29.06 -9.69 11.26
N GLN A 332 -28.66 -10.45 10.24
CA GLN A 332 -29.23 -11.75 9.87
C GLN A 332 -28.30 -12.91 10.24
N ASN A 333 -27.36 -12.70 11.16
CA ASN A 333 -26.45 -13.72 11.69
C ASN A 333 -25.54 -14.32 10.62
N ARG A 334 -25.12 -13.54 9.61
CA ARG A 334 -24.16 -13.99 8.61
C ARG A 334 -22.78 -13.42 8.92
N LEU A 335 -21.76 -14.26 8.84
CA LEU A 335 -20.39 -13.81 8.64
C LEU A 335 -20.17 -13.62 7.13
N ILE A 336 -19.63 -12.48 6.74
CA ILE A 336 -19.37 -12.12 5.34
C ILE A 336 -17.93 -11.61 5.17
N THR A 337 -17.37 -11.76 3.98
CA THR A 337 -16.26 -10.92 3.51
C THR A 337 -16.81 -9.78 2.67
N ILE A 338 -16.13 -8.64 2.68
CA ILE A 338 -16.50 -7.44 1.92
C ILE A 338 -15.33 -7.04 1.05
N ASN A 339 -15.54 -6.97 -0.27
CA ASN A 339 -14.53 -6.44 -1.17
C ASN A 339 -14.40 -4.92 -0.97
N THR A 340 -13.22 -4.48 -0.54
CA THR A 340 -12.96 -3.09 -0.17
C THR A 340 -13.06 -2.11 -1.33
N ALA A 341 -12.92 -2.56 -2.59
CA ALA A 341 -12.96 -1.73 -3.80
C ALA A 341 -14.37 -1.57 -4.40
N ASN A 342 -15.20 -2.61 -4.37
CA ASN A 342 -16.51 -2.62 -5.04
C ASN A 342 -17.71 -2.93 -4.13
N GLY A 343 -17.50 -3.18 -2.83
CA GLY A 343 -18.56 -3.42 -1.86
C GLY A 343 -19.31 -4.75 -2.01
N GLN A 344 -18.88 -5.65 -2.91
CA GLN A 344 -19.50 -6.95 -3.05
C GLN A 344 -19.21 -7.83 -1.84
N VAL A 345 -20.24 -8.48 -1.30
CA VAL A 345 -20.09 -9.41 -0.18
C VAL A 345 -20.16 -10.88 -0.62
N ALA A 346 -19.46 -11.73 0.12
CA ALA A 346 -19.59 -13.18 0.05
C ALA A 346 -19.82 -13.75 1.44
N GLN A 347 -20.79 -14.66 1.59
CA GLN A 347 -21.00 -15.33 2.87
C GLN A 347 -19.89 -16.33 3.17
N VAL A 348 -19.47 -16.35 4.43
CA VAL A 348 -18.54 -17.33 4.98
C VAL A 348 -19.33 -18.33 5.81
N GLY A 349 -19.31 -19.60 5.41
CA GLY A 349 -20.04 -20.66 6.12
C GLY A 349 -21.57 -20.51 6.03
N SER A 350 -22.26 -20.94 7.09
CA SER A 350 -23.71 -20.83 7.23
C SER A 350 -24.09 -19.65 8.14
N ALA A 351 -25.38 -19.50 8.47
CA ALA A 351 -25.77 -18.59 9.54
C ALA A 351 -25.14 -19.03 10.87
N LEU A 352 -24.79 -18.07 11.71
CA LEU A 352 -24.17 -18.28 13.02
C LEU A 352 -25.16 -18.99 13.97
N SER A 353 -24.63 -19.91 14.76
CA SER A 353 -25.36 -20.65 15.78
C SER A 353 -24.46 -20.84 17.02
N PRO A 354 -24.82 -20.32 18.21
CA PRO A 354 -26.02 -19.53 18.49
C PRO A 354 -26.10 -18.22 17.66
N MET A 355 -27.32 -17.71 17.50
CA MET A 355 -27.56 -16.42 16.86
C MET A 355 -27.04 -15.28 17.74
N ILE A 356 -26.76 -14.15 17.10
CA ILE A 356 -26.39 -12.90 17.75
C ILE A 356 -27.59 -12.45 18.57
N ASP A 357 -27.34 -12.15 19.85
CA ASP A 357 -28.33 -11.60 20.76
C ASP A 357 -27.97 -10.15 21.08
N GLY A 358 -28.82 -9.21 20.67
CA GLY A 358 -28.54 -7.77 20.77
C GLY A 358 -28.54 -7.05 19.43
N ALA A 359 -28.53 -5.73 19.48
CA ALA A 359 -28.60 -4.84 18.32
C ALA A 359 -27.26 -4.17 18.00
N ALA A 360 -26.40 -3.99 19.01
CA ALA A 360 -25.08 -3.41 18.88
C ALA A 360 -24.02 -4.49 19.11
N VAL A 361 -22.96 -4.46 18.31
CA VAL A 361 -21.97 -5.53 18.21
C VAL A 361 -20.56 -4.95 18.24
N GLY A 362 -19.73 -5.41 19.17
CA GLY A 362 -18.28 -5.36 19.03
C GLY A 362 -17.79 -6.58 18.25
N PHE A 363 -17.05 -6.35 17.17
CA PHE A 363 -16.58 -7.39 16.25
C PHE A 363 -15.12 -7.13 15.91
N ASP A 364 -14.22 -8.05 16.26
CA ASP A 364 -12.79 -7.83 16.05
C ASP A 364 -11.98 -9.13 15.96
N PHE A 365 -10.91 -9.14 15.17
CA PHE A 365 -9.98 -10.24 15.07
C PHE A 365 -8.98 -10.22 16.22
N ASN A 366 -8.84 -11.36 16.89
CA ASN A 366 -7.68 -11.61 17.73
C ASN A 366 -6.51 -12.09 16.83
N PRO A 367 -5.50 -11.26 16.55
CA PRO A 367 -4.36 -11.62 15.67
C PRO A 367 -3.51 -12.76 16.23
N LEU A 368 -3.49 -12.98 17.55
CA LEU A 368 -2.67 -14.01 18.20
C LEU A 368 -3.17 -15.43 17.90
N VAL A 369 -4.49 -15.62 17.94
CA VAL A 369 -5.12 -16.95 17.77
C VAL A 369 -5.91 -17.07 16.47
N ASP A 370 -5.98 -16.01 15.67
CA ASP A 370 -6.71 -15.94 14.39
C ASP A 370 -8.18 -16.38 14.56
N ARG A 371 -8.86 -15.73 15.50
CA ARG A 371 -10.29 -15.92 15.80
C ARG A 371 -10.96 -14.58 15.92
N ILE A 372 -12.24 -14.53 15.60
CA ILE A 372 -13.04 -13.32 15.75
C ILE A 372 -13.68 -13.33 17.13
N ARG A 373 -13.58 -12.23 17.87
CA ARG A 373 -14.39 -11.93 19.05
C ARG A 373 -15.66 -11.22 18.57
N LEU A 374 -16.81 -11.70 19.04
CA LEU A 374 -18.09 -11.02 18.88
C LEU A 374 -18.70 -10.82 20.26
N VAL A 375 -18.92 -9.58 20.65
CA VAL A 375 -19.60 -9.20 21.88
C VAL A 375 -20.80 -8.32 21.57
N THR A 376 -21.82 -8.31 22.42
CA THR A 376 -23.03 -7.53 22.18
C THR A 376 -23.45 -6.72 23.38
N ASN A 377 -24.39 -5.79 23.16
CA ASN A 377 -25.00 -4.99 24.20
C ASN A 377 -25.87 -5.78 25.20
N THR A 378 -26.12 -7.07 24.96
CA THR A 378 -26.79 -7.95 25.95
C THR A 378 -25.78 -8.72 26.81
N GLY A 379 -24.49 -8.46 26.62
CA GLY A 379 -23.40 -9.17 27.29
C GLY A 379 -23.04 -10.51 26.65
N GLN A 380 -23.60 -10.84 25.47
CA GLN A 380 -23.19 -12.05 24.73
C GLN A 380 -21.70 -11.98 24.39
N ASN A 381 -21.01 -13.11 24.45
CA ASN A 381 -19.58 -13.20 24.19
C ASN A 381 -19.26 -14.48 23.40
N LEU A 382 -19.00 -14.34 22.10
CA LEU A 382 -18.77 -15.44 21.18
C LEU A 382 -17.35 -15.38 20.59
N ARG A 383 -16.82 -16.56 20.28
CA ARG A 383 -15.64 -16.71 19.41
C ARG A 383 -16.03 -17.39 18.11
N LEU A 384 -15.66 -16.79 16.98
CA LEU A 384 -15.97 -17.31 15.64
C LEU A 384 -14.71 -17.82 14.93
N HIS A 385 -14.89 -18.80 14.05
CA HIS A 385 -13.85 -19.28 13.14
C HIS A 385 -13.93 -18.55 11.79
N PRO A 386 -12.89 -17.79 11.40
CA PRO A 386 -12.96 -16.97 10.19
C PRO A 386 -13.03 -17.79 8.90
N ASP A 387 -12.39 -18.97 8.83
CA ASP A 387 -12.48 -19.80 7.61
C ASP A 387 -13.77 -20.63 7.51
N LEU A 388 -14.42 -20.96 8.63
CA LEU A 388 -15.58 -21.85 8.66
C LEU A 388 -16.91 -21.09 8.79
N GLY A 389 -16.89 -19.84 9.24
CA GLY A 389 -18.11 -19.07 9.51
C GLY A 389 -18.99 -19.67 10.61
N THR A 390 -18.36 -20.25 11.64
CA THR A 390 -19.07 -20.90 12.75
C THR A 390 -18.71 -20.28 14.08
N VAL A 391 -19.62 -20.37 15.05
CA VAL A 391 -19.30 -20.09 16.47
C VAL A 391 -18.54 -21.30 17.02
N VAL A 392 -17.30 -21.10 17.43
CA VAL A 392 -16.45 -22.17 18.01
C VAL A 392 -16.53 -22.22 19.53
N ALA A 393 -16.95 -21.13 20.17
CA ALA A 393 -17.20 -21.10 21.60
C ALA A 393 -18.22 -20.00 21.96
N THR A 394 -19.05 -20.32 22.94
CA THR A 394 -19.81 -19.34 23.72
C THR A 394 -19.09 -19.17 25.05
N ASP A 395 -18.48 -18.01 25.24
CA ASP A 395 -17.66 -17.69 26.41
C ASP A 395 -18.51 -17.13 27.55
N GLY A 396 -17.87 -16.79 28.68
CA GLY A 396 -18.53 -16.15 29.81
C GLY A 396 -19.19 -14.83 29.39
N MET A 397 -20.43 -14.62 29.84
CA MET A 397 -21.16 -13.36 29.64
C MET A 397 -20.35 -12.18 30.18
N LEU A 398 -20.46 -11.04 29.52
CA LEU A 398 -19.77 -9.83 29.94
C LEU A 398 -20.19 -9.45 31.37
N ASN A 399 -19.22 -9.12 32.22
CA ASN A 399 -19.42 -8.85 33.65
C ASN A 399 -18.34 -7.88 34.16
N PRO A 400 -18.51 -7.18 35.30
CA PRO A 400 -19.63 -7.27 36.25
C PRO A 400 -20.91 -6.61 35.73
N ASN A 401 -22.04 -6.95 36.36
CA ASN A 401 -23.39 -6.44 36.04
C ASN A 401 -23.83 -6.80 34.61
N ASP A 402 -24.63 -5.94 33.99
CA ASP A 402 -25.16 -6.07 32.63
C ASP A 402 -24.59 -4.93 31.76
N PRO A 403 -23.33 -5.03 31.29
CA PRO A 403 -22.68 -3.97 30.52
C PRO A 403 -23.28 -3.81 29.12
N ASN A 404 -23.27 -2.58 28.60
CA ASN A 404 -23.78 -2.20 27.27
C ASN A 404 -22.61 -2.02 26.31
N VAL A 405 -21.90 -3.11 25.99
CA VAL A 405 -20.75 -3.08 25.08
C VAL A 405 -21.18 -2.98 23.63
N THR A 406 -20.64 -2.00 22.91
CA THR A 406 -21.06 -1.66 21.54
C THR A 406 -19.93 -1.60 20.52
N GLY A 407 -18.68 -1.75 20.96
CA GLY A 407 -17.50 -1.87 20.11
C GLY A 407 -16.39 -2.65 20.81
N ALA A 408 -15.54 -3.31 20.04
CA ALA A 408 -14.43 -4.13 20.53
C ALA A 408 -13.24 -4.00 19.57
N ALA A 409 -12.01 -3.99 20.10
CA ALA A 409 -10.79 -3.90 19.31
C ALA A 409 -9.57 -4.50 20.04
N TYR A 410 -8.77 -5.31 19.36
CA TYR A 410 -7.51 -5.84 19.86
C TYR A 410 -6.33 -4.96 19.44
N THR A 411 -5.40 -4.74 20.37
CA THR A 411 -4.06 -4.19 20.06
C THR A 411 -3.20 -5.17 19.27
N ASN A 412 -2.12 -4.68 18.66
CA ASN A 412 -1.12 -5.45 17.92
C ASN A 412 -1.75 -6.23 16.77
N ASN A 413 -2.61 -5.56 16.00
CA ASN A 413 -3.44 -6.15 14.94
C ASN A 413 -2.61 -6.50 13.68
N PHE A 414 -1.61 -7.36 13.85
CA PHE A 414 -0.72 -7.88 12.81
C PHE A 414 -0.43 -9.38 13.02
N ASP A 415 -0.23 -10.12 11.92
CA ASP A 415 0.04 -11.56 12.00
C ASP A 415 1.35 -11.88 12.74
N GLY A 416 1.28 -12.91 13.59
CA GLY A 416 2.39 -13.39 14.41
C GLY A 416 2.81 -12.43 15.53
N THR A 417 1.93 -11.53 15.95
CA THR A 417 2.05 -10.91 17.27
C THR A 417 2.17 -11.97 18.37
N THR A 418 2.86 -11.62 19.45
CA THR A 418 3.06 -12.50 20.62
C THR A 418 2.13 -12.16 21.79
N SER A 419 1.42 -11.03 21.72
CA SER A 419 0.50 -10.57 22.75
C SER A 419 -0.59 -9.67 22.17
N THR A 420 -1.77 -9.71 22.79
CA THR A 420 -2.88 -8.82 22.48
C THR A 420 -3.58 -8.40 23.76
N LEU A 421 -4.20 -7.22 23.75
CA LEU A 421 -5.14 -6.75 24.75
C LEU A 421 -6.45 -6.39 24.05
N LEU A 422 -7.57 -6.84 24.62
CA LEU A 422 -8.90 -6.54 24.09
C LEU A 422 -9.49 -5.33 24.81
N TYR A 423 -9.74 -4.28 24.06
CA TYR A 423 -10.48 -3.11 24.50
C TYR A 423 -11.92 -3.18 24.03
N VAL A 424 -12.83 -2.67 24.84
CA VAL A 424 -14.24 -2.49 24.47
C VAL A 424 -14.73 -1.12 24.90
N VAL A 425 -15.73 -0.61 24.19
CA VAL A 425 -16.45 0.61 24.58
C VAL A 425 -17.85 0.26 25.08
N ASP A 426 -18.21 0.84 26.21
CA ASP A 426 -19.53 0.69 26.82
C ASP A 426 -20.29 2.02 26.69
N SER A 427 -21.41 2.03 25.97
CA SER A 427 -22.15 3.25 25.63
C SER A 427 -23.05 3.75 26.75
N GLU A 428 -23.42 2.88 27.70
CA GLU A 428 -24.22 3.29 28.86
C GLU A 428 -23.34 4.04 29.88
N SER A 429 -22.20 3.45 30.23
CA SER A 429 -21.24 4.03 31.17
C SER A 429 -20.30 5.05 30.52
N ASN A 430 -20.21 5.09 29.18
CA ASN A 430 -19.33 5.96 28.41
C ASN A 430 -17.85 5.78 28.77
N MET A 431 -17.45 4.52 28.90
CA MET A 431 -16.14 4.10 29.35
C MET A 431 -15.40 3.30 28.27
N LEU A 432 -14.09 3.51 28.20
CA LEU A 432 -13.19 2.52 27.65
C LEU A 432 -12.90 1.48 28.74
N MET A 433 -13.08 0.21 28.40
CA MET A 433 -12.85 -0.94 29.27
C MET A 433 -11.86 -1.89 28.60
N VAL A 434 -11.22 -2.75 29.39
CA VAL A 434 -10.49 -3.92 28.89
C VAL A 434 -11.18 -5.19 29.31
N GLN A 435 -11.34 -6.12 28.36
CA GLN A 435 -11.87 -7.44 28.65
C GLN A 435 -10.71 -8.37 29.03
N ASP A 436 -10.57 -8.68 30.31
CA ASP A 436 -9.45 -9.49 30.83
C ASP A 436 -9.87 -10.29 32.08
N PRO A 437 -9.93 -11.64 31.98
CA PRO A 437 -9.69 -12.46 30.79
C PRO A 437 -10.82 -12.37 29.75
N PRO A 438 -10.52 -12.32 28.43
CA PRO A 438 -11.56 -12.24 27.38
C PRO A 438 -12.61 -13.35 27.41
N ASN A 439 -12.19 -14.59 27.73
CA ASN A 439 -13.09 -15.75 27.72
C ASN A 439 -13.99 -15.83 28.97
N ASP A 440 -13.65 -15.09 30.03
CA ASP A 440 -14.44 -15.06 31.26
C ASP A 440 -15.46 -13.91 31.25
N GLY A 441 -15.41 -13.05 30.22
CA GLY A 441 -16.32 -11.90 30.10
C GLY A 441 -15.95 -10.72 30.99
N VAL A 442 -14.90 -10.81 31.79
CA VAL A 442 -14.57 -9.82 32.83
C VAL A 442 -14.12 -8.49 32.21
N LEU A 443 -14.78 -7.40 32.58
CA LEU A 443 -14.50 -6.03 32.17
C LEU A 443 -13.81 -5.25 33.29
N VAL A 444 -12.67 -4.66 32.96
CA VAL A 444 -11.88 -3.81 33.84
C VAL A 444 -11.84 -2.39 33.27
N ALA A 445 -12.31 -1.42 34.04
CA ALA A 445 -12.31 -0.03 33.61
C ALA A 445 -10.91 0.49 33.29
N ARG A 446 -10.78 1.22 32.17
CA ARG A 446 -9.57 1.98 31.83
C ARG A 446 -9.77 3.46 32.08
N GLY A 447 -10.88 4.02 31.63
CA GLY A 447 -11.25 5.40 31.94
C GLY A 447 -12.39 5.93 31.08
N PRO A 448 -12.93 7.10 31.43
CA PRO A 448 -14.05 7.69 30.73
C PRO A 448 -13.66 8.17 29.33
N LEU A 449 -14.56 8.01 28.37
CA LEU A 449 -14.43 8.57 27.03
C LEU A 449 -14.44 10.11 27.06
N GLY A 450 -15.11 10.70 28.06
CA GLY A 450 -15.28 12.15 28.19
C GLY A 450 -16.37 12.74 27.26
N ILE A 451 -17.08 11.88 26.54
CA ILE A 451 -18.20 12.18 25.65
C ILE A 451 -19.33 11.16 25.91
N MET A 452 -20.57 11.54 25.59
CA MET A 452 -21.72 10.62 25.65
C MET A 452 -21.95 10.02 24.26
N ILE A 453 -21.63 8.75 24.09
CA ILE A 453 -21.73 8.02 22.82
C ILE A 453 -23.08 7.32 22.69
N GLY A 454 -23.58 7.21 21.45
CA GLY A 454 -24.73 6.35 21.15
C GLY A 454 -24.34 4.89 20.89
N ASP A 455 -25.34 4.00 20.88
CA ASP A 455 -25.14 2.56 20.68
C ASP A 455 -24.67 2.17 19.27
N SER A 456 -25.06 2.95 18.25
CA SER A 456 -24.56 2.77 16.88
C SER A 456 -23.23 3.50 16.74
N ASN A 457 -22.14 2.75 16.75
CA ASN A 457 -20.79 3.28 16.66
C ASN A 457 -19.86 2.31 15.91
N GLY A 458 -18.59 2.72 15.78
CA GLY A 458 -17.50 1.84 15.42
C GLY A 458 -16.28 2.19 16.27
N PHE A 459 -15.52 1.18 16.68
CA PHE A 459 -14.30 1.33 17.46
C PHE A 459 -13.31 0.29 16.96
N ASP A 460 -12.09 0.73 16.63
CA ASP A 460 -11.04 -0.15 16.17
C ASP A 460 -9.65 0.41 16.51
N ILE A 461 -8.65 -0.46 16.57
CA ILE A 461 -7.25 -0.16 16.89
C ILE A 461 -6.40 -0.52 15.67
N GLY A 462 -5.68 0.48 15.17
CA GLY A 462 -4.76 0.35 14.03
C GLY A 462 -3.68 -0.70 14.26
N GLY A 463 -3.22 -1.31 13.16
CA GLY A 463 -2.41 -2.52 13.12
C GLY A 463 -1.26 -2.57 14.11
N PHE A 464 -0.09 -2.11 13.70
CA PHE A 464 1.11 -2.14 14.54
C PHE A 464 1.37 -0.82 15.29
N THR A 465 0.62 0.24 14.98
CA THR A 465 0.78 1.54 15.64
C THR A 465 0.00 1.62 16.94
N ASP A 466 -0.98 0.73 17.14
CA ASP A 466 -1.98 0.77 18.20
C ASP A 466 -2.73 2.12 18.27
N ASN A 467 -2.81 2.83 17.15
CA ASN A 467 -3.62 4.04 17.05
C ASN A 467 -5.10 3.67 17.13
N ALA A 468 -5.74 3.96 18.27
CA ALA A 468 -7.14 3.67 18.48
C ALA A 468 -8.03 4.80 17.96
N TYR A 469 -9.09 4.42 17.25
CA TYR A 469 -10.07 5.34 16.70
C TYR A 469 -11.48 4.86 17.01
N GLY A 470 -12.40 5.80 17.14
CA GLY A 470 -13.83 5.52 17.22
C GLY A 470 -14.64 6.49 16.37
N ILE A 471 -15.68 6.00 15.72
CA ILE A 471 -16.71 6.85 15.12
C ILE A 471 -17.94 6.82 16.03
N PHE A 472 -18.18 7.95 16.70
CA PHE A 472 -19.23 8.08 17.69
C PHE A 472 -20.23 9.16 17.30
N THR A 473 -21.51 8.89 17.58
CA THR A 473 -22.56 9.90 17.55
C THR A 473 -22.72 10.50 18.93
N VAL A 474 -22.51 11.82 19.05
CA VAL A 474 -22.70 12.59 20.29
C VAL A 474 -23.87 13.56 20.04
N GLY A 475 -25.00 13.31 20.70
CA GLY A 475 -26.25 13.99 20.38
C GLY A 475 -26.70 13.67 18.95
N THR A 476 -26.65 14.66 18.05
CA THR A 476 -27.00 14.49 16.62
C THR A 476 -25.79 14.54 15.69
N THR A 477 -24.58 14.71 16.25
CA THR A 477 -23.36 14.89 15.45
C THR A 477 -22.53 13.62 15.49
N THR A 478 -22.22 13.07 14.31
CA THR A 478 -21.24 11.98 14.19
C THR A 478 -19.83 12.56 14.05
N GLY A 479 -18.84 11.97 14.71
CA GLY A 479 -17.45 12.34 14.57
C GLY A 479 -16.52 11.14 14.60
N LEU A 480 -15.37 11.28 13.94
CA LEU A 480 -14.20 10.43 14.12
C LEU A 480 -13.38 10.98 15.29
N TYR A 481 -13.04 10.10 16.23
CA TYR A 481 -12.30 10.39 17.44
C TYR A 481 -11.03 9.53 17.49
N SER A 482 -9.94 10.08 18.00
CA SER A 482 -8.81 9.27 18.51
C SER A 482 -9.06 8.93 19.96
N ILE A 483 -8.67 7.72 20.38
CA ILE A 483 -8.90 7.22 21.73
C ILE A 483 -7.55 6.96 22.40
N ASN A 484 -7.33 7.56 23.58
CA ASN A 484 -6.16 7.25 24.36
C ASN A 484 -6.37 5.92 25.11
N LEU A 485 -5.70 4.85 24.67
CA LEU A 485 -5.83 3.51 25.27
C LEU A 485 -5.37 3.41 26.74
N SER A 486 -4.60 4.39 27.23
CA SER A 486 -4.16 4.44 28.63
C SER A 486 -5.15 5.14 29.55
N THR A 487 -5.85 6.17 29.07
CA THR A 487 -6.75 7.00 29.90
C THR A 487 -8.24 6.86 29.56
N GLY A 488 -8.57 6.26 28.42
CA GLY A 488 -9.91 6.21 27.86
C GLY A 488 -10.35 7.47 27.13
N GLN A 489 -9.62 8.59 27.23
CA GLN A 489 -10.09 9.87 26.69
C GLN A 489 -10.27 9.84 25.16
N ALA A 490 -11.44 10.27 24.70
CA ALA A 490 -11.74 10.48 23.29
C ALA A 490 -11.47 11.94 22.90
N THR A 491 -10.75 12.14 21.78
CA THR A 491 -10.47 13.46 21.21
C THR A 491 -11.05 13.54 19.81
N LEU A 492 -11.92 14.52 19.56
CA LEU A 492 -12.51 14.71 18.23
C LEU A 492 -11.40 15.02 17.22
N VAL A 493 -11.27 14.17 16.21
CA VAL A 493 -10.41 14.40 15.05
C VAL A 493 -11.19 15.21 14.03
N ARG A 494 -12.43 14.79 13.72
CA ARG A 494 -13.26 15.44 12.70
C ARG A 494 -14.74 15.06 12.80
N GLN A 495 -15.63 15.96 12.36
CA GLN A 495 -17.05 15.66 12.17
C GLN A 495 -17.31 14.90 10.86
N LEU A 496 -18.21 13.92 10.90
CA LEU A 496 -18.66 13.16 9.74
C LEU A 496 -20.13 13.47 9.44
N SER A 497 -20.52 13.32 8.17
CA SER A 497 -21.89 13.62 7.71
C SER A 497 -22.90 12.50 7.93
N SER A 498 -22.44 11.30 8.28
CA SER A 498 -23.26 10.09 8.36
C SER A 498 -22.90 9.27 9.59
N ALA A 499 -23.91 8.69 10.23
CA ALA A 499 -23.73 7.70 11.28
C ALA A 499 -23.23 6.37 10.70
N VAL A 500 -22.58 5.57 11.53
CA VAL A 500 -21.99 4.29 11.14
C VAL A 500 -22.58 3.15 11.95
N THR A 501 -22.47 1.94 11.40
CA THR A 501 -22.86 0.68 12.04
C THR A 501 -21.66 -0.24 12.33
N GLY A 502 -20.45 0.15 11.92
CA GLY A 502 -19.23 -0.60 12.11
C GLY A 502 -18.03 0.17 11.53
N MET A 503 -16.83 -0.14 12.00
CA MET A 503 -15.59 0.52 11.58
C MET A 503 -14.42 -0.46 11.62
N ALA A 504 -13.47 -0.30 10.68
CA ALA A 504 -12.18 -0.98 10.68
C ALA A 504 -11.07 -0.03 10.17
N VAL A 505 -9.90 -0.03 10.78
CA VAL A 505 -8.70 0.72 10.42
C VAL A 505 -7.82 -0.16 9.53
N GLY A 506 -7.21 0.41 8.49
CA GLY A 506 -6.24 -0.33 7.68
C GLY A 506 -5.07 -0.85 8.52
N LEU A 507 -4.69 -2.11 8.31
CA LEU A 507 -3.68 -2.84 9.09
C LEU A 507 -2.24 -2.26 9.07
N GLY A 508 -1.96 -1.31 8.18
CA GLY A 508 -0.65 -0.65 8.06
C GLY A 508 -0.52 0.68 8.81
N PHE A 509 -1.55 1.08 9.56
CA PHE A 509 -1.68 2.42 10.16
C PHE A 509 -1.95 2.40 11.65
#